data_AF-A0A2W5XUW1-F1
#
_entry.id   AF-A0A2W5XUW1-F1
#
_cell.length_a   1.000
_cell.length_b   1.000
_cell.length_c   1.000
_cell.angle_alpha   90.00
_cell.angle_beta   90.00
_cell.angle_gamma   90.00
#
_symmetry.space_group_name_H-M   'P 1'
#
loop_
_entity.id
_entity.type
_entity.pdbx_description
1 polymer ?
#
loop_
_entity_poly.entity_id
_entity_poly.type
_entity_poly.pdbx_seq_one_letter_code
_entity_poly.pdbx_strand_id
1 'polypeptide(L)'
;MPEAHAKLYINTGVVTNKSDIYNVLRPLLKQTVTYTYYRDNQVASSGTGWVERLVIDHPEVASYFTPLAICLNLDSFDYLQFDTTSEQLLSYTLVIGSERVVIDFAGTSVAPNPGDEAGRARPLPRNADELARDLRFIQMELMMSSDTADEDEDA
;
A
#
# COMPACT_ATOMS: atom_id res chain seq x y z
N MET A 1 -2.52 -24.22 -31.63
CA MET A 1 -2.28 -23.80 -30.23
C MET A 1 -3.34 -22.75 -29.93
N PRO A 2 -4.19 -22.89 -28.90
CA PRO A 2 -5.17 -21.86 -28.63
C PRO A 2 -4.41 -20.60 -28.19
N GLU A 3 -4.58 -19.50 -28.93
CA GLU A 3 -4.13 -18.18 -28.51
C GLU A 3 -4.72 -17.91 -27.12
N ALA A 4 -3.87 -17.86 -26.11
CA ALA A 4 -4.27 -17.51 -24.76
C ALA A 4 -4.64 -16.02 -24.77
N HIS A 5 -5.90 -15.72 -25.06
CA HIS A 5 -6.43 -14.36 -24.92
C HIS A 5 -6.22 -13.91 -23.46
N ALA A 6 -5.64 -12.73 -23.28
CA ALA A 6 -5.48 -12.13 -21.97
C ALA A 6 -6.86 -11.99 -21.31
N LYS A 7 -6.97 -12.37 -20.03
CA LYS A 7 -8.21 -12.22 -19.27
C LYS A 7 -8.43 -10.74 -18.99
N LEU A 8 -9.57 -10.21 -19.41
CA LEU A 8 -9.98 -8.85 -19.11
C LEU A 8 -10.80 -8.86 -17.83
N TYR A 9 -10.36 -8.10 -16.84
CA TYR A 9 -11.10 -7.90 -15.60
C TYR A 9 -11.53 -6.43 -15.52
N ILE A 10 -12.81 -6.17 -15.24
CA ILE A 10 -13.37 -4.82 -15.16
C ILE A 10 -14.07 -4.70 -13.82
N ASN A 11 -13.52 -3.87 -12.93
CA ASN A 11 -14.04 -3.53 -11.58
C ASN A 11 -14.17 -4.70 -10.60
N THR A 12 -14.42 -5.92 -11.06
CA THR A 12 -14.57 -7.10 -10.22
C THR A 12 -13.95 -8.29 -10.95
N GLY A 13 -13.42 -9.24 -10.20
CA GLY A 13 -12.87 -10.45 -10.80
C GLY A 13 -12.27 -11.41 -9.79
N VAL A 14 -12.20 -12.68 -10.20
CA VAL A 14 -11.45 -13.72 -9.48
C VAL A 14 -10.24 -14.11 -10.33
N VAL A 15 -9.07 -14.00 -9.72
CA VAL A 15 -7.77 -14.23 -10.33
C VAL A 15 -7.12 -15.40 -9.63
N THR A 16 -6.85 -16.47 -10.38
CA THR A 16 -6.18 -17.68 -9.86
C THR A 16 -4.71 -17.76 -10.26
N ASN A 17 -4.30 -17.02 -11.30
CA ASN A 17 -2.95 -17.04 -11.81
C ASN A 17 -2.05 -16.08 -11.02
N LYS A 18 -0.97 -16.58 -10.42
CA LYS A 18 -0.07 -15.81 -9.53
C LYS A 18 0.50 -14.56 -10.21
N SER A 19 0.88 -14.65 -11.48
CA SER A 19 1.39 -13.50 -12.24
C SER A 19 0.32 -12.42 -12.43
N ASP A 20 -0.93 -12.81 -12.65
CA ASP A 20 -2.05 -11.87 -12.76
C ASP A 20 -2.40 -11.27 -11.39
N ILE A 21 -2.38 -12.07 -10.32
CA ILE A 21 -2.55 -11.60 -8.93
C ILE A 21 -1.49 -10.54 -8.60
N TYR A 22 -0.23 -10.78 -8.96
CA TYR A 22 0.86 -9.83 -8.79
C TYR A 22 0.59 -8.52 -9.53
N ASN A 23 0.15 -8.58 -10.79
CA ASN A 23 -0.16 -7.38 -11.57
C ASN A 23 -1.33 -6.58 -10.98
N VAL A 24 -2.34 -7.26 -10.43
CA VAL A 24 -3.50 -6.64 -9.78
C VAL A 24 -3.13 -6.01 -8.44
N LEU A 25 -2.23 -6.64 -7.66
CA LEU A 25 -1.76 -6.10 -6.38
C LEU A 25 -0.60 -5.10 -6.53
N ARG A 26 0.03 -5.02 -7.70
CA ARG A 26 1.14 -4.10 -7.99
C ARG A 26 0.85 -2.64 -7.59
N PRO A 27 -0.35 -2.08 -7.77
CA PRO A 27 -0.67 -0.73 -7.31
C PRO A 27 -0.58 -0.56 -5.79
N LEU A 28 -0.76 -1.63 -5.01
CA LEU A 28 -0.64 -1.59 -3.54
C LEU A 28 0.81 -1.56 -3.07
N LEU A 29 1.77 -1.91 -3.93
CA LEU A 29 3.19 -1.95 -3.55
C LEU A 29 3.66 -0.54 -3.15
N LYS A 30 4.34 -0.45 -1.99
CA LYS A 30 4.77 0.80 -1.38
C LYS A 30 3.61 1.74 -1.04
N GLN A 31 2.49 1.16 -0.62
CA GLN A 31 1.35 1.92 -0.12
C GLN A 31 0.90 1.42 1.24
N THR A 32 0.26 2.30 2.00
CA THR A 32 -0.42 1.94 3.25
C THR A 32 -1.77 1.34 2.91
N VAL A 33 -2.06 0.16 3.45
CA VAL A 33 -3.33 -0.55 3.26
C VAL A 33 -3.90 -0.98 4.60
N THR A 34 -5.22 -1.10 4.66
CA THR A 34 -5.89 -1.71 5.81
C THR A 34 -6.10 -3.18 5.51
N TYR A 35 -5.66 -4.05 6.42
CA TYR A 35 -5.85 -5.49 6.30
C TYR A 35 -6.81 -5.98 7.37
N THR A 36 -7.69 -6.89 6.98
CA THR A 36 -8.59 -7.60 7.88
C THR A 36 -8.46 -9.10 7.63
N TYR A 37 -7.96 -9.80 8.63
CA TYR A 37 -7.80 -11.25 8.65
C TYR A 37 -9.07 -11.92 9.17
N TYR A 38 -9.66 -12.77 8.35
CA TYR A 38 -10.81 -13.58 8.71
C TYR A 38 -10.43 -15.05 8.80
N ARG A 39 -10.82 -15.68 9.90
CA ARG A 39 -10.73 -17.12 10.13
C ARG A 39 -12.11 -17.64 10.51
N ASP A 40 -12.59 -18.65 9.80
CA ASP A 40 -13.93 -19.24 10.04
C ASP A 40 -15.05 -18.18 10.06
N ASN A 41 -14.96 -17.20 9.15
CA ASN A 41 -15.89 -16.07 9.01
C ASN A 41 -15.95 -15.12 10.24
N GLN A 42 -14.99 -15.20 11.15
CA GLN A 42 -14.79 -14.24 12.23
C GLN A 42 -13.55 -13.39 11.97
N VAL A 43 -13.60 -12.11 12.34
CA VAL A 43 -12.42 -11.23 12.29
C VAL A 43 -11.46 -11.67 13.39
N ALA A 44 -10.34 -12.27 12.99
CA ALA A 44 -9.30 -12.69 13.92
C ALA A 44 -8.24 -11.60 14.14
N SER A 45 -8.00 -10.74 13.15
CA SER A 45 -7.11 -9.59 13.29
C SER A 45 -7.46 -8.51 12.27
N SER A 46 -7.23 -7.24 12.61
CA SER A 46 -7.36 -6.12 11.69
C SER A 46 -6.32 -5.06 12.02
N GLY A 47 -5.81 -4.37 11.02
CA GLY A 47 -4.87 -3.30 11.22
C GLY A 47 -4.54 -2.57 9.93
N THR A 48 -3.58 -1.67 10.03
CA THR A 48 -3.05 -0.92 8.90
C THR A 48 -1.56 -1.19 8.81
N GLY A 49 -1.04 -1.37 7.60
CA GLY A 49 0.39 -1.61 7.40
C GLY A 49 0.86 -1.19 6.01
N TRP A 50 2.16 -1.05 5.87
CA TRP A 50 2.80 -0.66 4.62
C TRP A 50 3.16 -1.89 3.79
N VAL A 51 2.66 -1.98 2.55
CA VAL A 51 3.05 -3.08 1.64
C VAL A 51 4.47 -2.86 1.16
N GLU A 52 5.41 -3.58 1.78
CA GLU A 52 6.83 -3.48 1.45
C GLU A 52 7.16 -4.28 0.20
N ARG A 53 6.65 -5.52 0.13
CA ARG A 53 7.01 -6.47 -0.92
C ARG A 53 5.87 -7.43 -1.24
N LEU A 54 5.73 -7.71 -2.53
CA LEU A 54 4.95 -8.82 -3.08
C LEU A 54 5.94 -9.84 -3.65
N VAL A 55 5.78 -11.11 -3.26
CA VAL A 55 6.67 -12.21 -3.62
C VAL A 55 5.87 -13.28 -4.37
N ILE A 56 6.47 -13.82 -5.42
CA ILE A 56 5.96 -14.95 -6.23
C ILE A 56 7.10 -15.94 -6.48
N ASP A 57 6.78 -17.21 -6.67
CA ASP A 57 7.74 -18.29 -6.99
C ASP A 57 8.83 -18.50 -5.92
N HIS A 58 8.53 -18.18 -4.65
CA HIS A 58 9.45 -18.33 -3.51
C HIS A 58 8.73 -18.93 -2.30
N PRO A 59 8.47 -20.25 -2.28
CA PRO A 59 7.74 -20.91 -1.19
C PRO A 59 8.45 -20.84 0.17
N GLU A 60 9.75 -20.51 0.19
CA GLU A 60 10.55 -20.33 1.41
C GLU A 60 10.23 -19.03 2.17
N VAL A 61 9.55 -18.06 1.54
CA VAL A 61 9.21 -16.77 2.15
C VAL A 61 7.81 -16.83 2.77
N ALA A 62 7.69 -16.49 4.05
CA ALA A 62 6.38 -16.40 4.70
C ALA A 62 5.68 -15.06 4.40
N SER A 63 4.35 -15.10 4.27
CA SER A 63 3.51 -13.91 4.32
C SER A 63 3.44 -13.40 5.76
N TYR A 64 3.66 -12.11 5.99
CA TYR A 64 3.49 -11.48 7.30
C TYR A 64 2.77 -10.14 7.18
N PHE A 65 1.90 -9.88 8.15
CA PHE A 65 1.17 -8.63 8.28
C PHE A 65 1.57 -7.98 9.60
N THR A 66 2.40 -6.96 9.53
CA THR A 66 2.75 -6.15 10.70
C THR A 66 2.35 -4.71 10.46
N PRO A 67 2.13 -3.92 11.53
CA PRO A 67 1.83 -2.49 11.38
C PRO A 67 2.94 -1.70 10.68
N LEU A 68 4.19 -2.18 10.74
CA LEU A 68 5.34 -1.52 10.14
C LEU A 68 5.55 -1.92 8.68
N ALA A 69 5.38 -3.20 8.37
CA ALA A 69 5.61 -3.75 7.05
C ALA A 69 4.73 -4.99 6.79
N ILE A 70 4.22 -5.08 5.57
CA ILE A 70 3.46 -6.20 5.04
C ILE A 70 4.29 -6.81 3.91
N CYS A 71 4.56 -8.10 4.03
CA CYS A 71 5.11 -8.91 2.95
C CYS A 71 4.08 -9.99 2.60
N LEU A 72 3.70 -10.03 1.33
CA LEU A 72 2.73 -11.00 0.82
C LEU A 72 3.44 -11.97 -0.11
N ASN A 73 3.49 -13.23 0.30
CA ASN A 73 3.82 -14.32 -0.60
C ASN A 73 2.54 -14.84 -1.26
N LEU A 74 2.42 -14.62 -2.57
CA LEU A 74 1.23 -15.03 -3.33
C LEU A 74 1.14 -16.56 -3.48
N ASP A 75 2.24 -17.30 -3.30
CA ASP A 75 2.23 -18.76 -3.32
C ASP A 75 1.37 -19.35 -2.21
N SER A 76 1.23 -18.64 -1.09
CA SER A 76 0.41 -19.06 0.05
C SER A 76 -1.10 -19.00 -0.19
N PHE A 77 -1.56 -18.33 -1.25
CA PHE A 77 -2.99 -18.05 -1.48
C PHE A 77 -3.57 -18.82 -2.67
N ASP A 78 -4.77 -19.36 -2.56
CA ASP A 78 -5.41 -20.11 -3.65
C ASP A 78 -5.82 -19.19 -4.80
N TYR A 79 -6.50 -18.10 -4.48
CA TYR A 79 -6.95 -17.11 -5.44
C TYR A 79 -7.12 -15.73 -4.79
N LEU A 80 -7.10 -14.70 -5.63
CA LEU A 80 -7.45 -13.34 -5.29
C LEU A 80 -8.80 -13.00 -5.91
N GLN A 81 -9.72 -12.51 -5.10
CA GLN A 81 -10.88 -11.78 -5.59
C GLN A 81 -10.61 -10.29 -5.40
N PHE A 82 -10.95 -9.48 -6.39
CA PHE A 82 -10.94 -8.03 -6.21
C PHE A 82 -12.28 -7.46 -6.64
N ASP A 83 -12.67 -6.38 -5.98
CA ASP A 83 -13.94 -5.71 -6.18
C ASP A 83 -13.73 -4.20 -6.01
N THR A 84 -14.30 -3.41 -6.91
CA THR A 84 -14.32 -1.96 -6.82
C THR A 84 -15.61 -1.55 -6.13
N THR A 85 -15.50 -1.02 -4.92
CA THR A 85 -16.64 -0.54 -4.14
C THR A 85 -17.34 0.61 -4.86
N SER A 86 -18.55 0.95 -4.42
CA SER A 86 -19.32 2.11 -4.90
C SER A 86 -18.57 3.44 -4.77
N GLU A 87 -17.55 3.51 -3.90
CA GLU A 87 -16.69 4.67 -3.70
C GLU A 87 -15.45 4.67 -4.61
N GLN A 88 -15.41 3.80 -5.62
CA GLN A 88 -14.24 3.59 -6.50
C GLN A 88 -12.98 3.14 -5.76
N LEU A 89 -13.13 2.58 -4.56
CA LEU A 89 -12.03 1.99 -3.80
C LEU A 89 -11.88 0.53 -4.18
N LEU A 90 -10.64 0.09 -4.35
CA LEU A 90 -10.33 -1.30 -4.66
C LEU A 90 -10.19 -2.10 -3.36
N SER A 91 -11.02 -3.14 -3.23
CA SER A 91 -10.95 -4.14 -2.17
C SER A 91 -10.39 -5.44 -2.74
N TYR A 92 -9.39 -6.00 -2.07
CA TYR A 92 -8.66 -7.19 -2.50
C TYR A 92 -8.83 -8.28 -1.44
N THR A 93 -9.56 -9.34 -1.76
CA THR A 93 -9.76 -10.49 -0.89
C THR A 93 -8.88 -11.65 -1.35
N LEU A 94 -7.81 -11.92 -0.62
CA LEU A 94 -7.00 -13.12 -0.81
C LEU A 94 -7.57 -14.28 0.01
N VAL A 95 -7.69 -15.47 -0.58
CA VAL A 95 -8.29 -16.65 0.07
C VAL A 95 -7.25 -17.76 0.19
N ILE A 96 -7.23 -18.43 1.35
CA ILE A 96 -6.41 -19.60 1.68
C ILE A 96 -7.31 -20.64 2.35
N GLY A 97 -7.81 -21.63 1.61
CA GLY A 97 -8.73 -22.64 2.17
C GLY A 97 -9.96 -22.03 2.87
N SER A 98 -10.01 -22.08 4.20
CA SER A 98 -11.08 -21.50 5.03
C SER A 98 -10.76 -20.12 5.62
N GLU A 99 -9.57 -19.60 5.34
CA GLU A 99 -9.07 -18.30 5.81
C GLU A 99 -9.07 -17.31 4.65
N ARG A 100 -9.33 -16.03 4.96
CA ARG A 100 -9.26 -14.98 3.94
C ARG A 100 -8.71 -13.68 4.53
N VAL A 101 -7.97 -12.95 3.71
CA VAL A 101 -7.42 -11.66 4.05
C VAL A 101 -8.02 -10.64 3.11
N VAL A 102 -8.76 -9.69 3.67
CA VAL A 102 -9.29 -8.55 2.92
C VAL A 102 -8.31 -7.40 3.09
N ILE A 103 -7.84 -6.85 1.98
CA ILE A 103 -6.96 -5.70 1.92
C ILE A 103 -7.75 -4.60 1.22
N ASP A 104 -8.05 -3.56 1.97
CA ASP A 104 -8.68 -2.36 1.44
C ASP A 104 -7.62 -1.28 1.24
N PHE A 105 -7.71 -0.61 0.10
CA PHE A 105 -6.89 0.55 -0.14
C PHE A 105 -7.24 1.62 0.92
N ALA A 106 -6.30 1.88 1.82
CA ALA A 106 -6.37 3.03 2.71
C ALA A 106 -6.03 4.27 1.88
N GLY A 107 -6.96 4.64 0.99
CA GLY A 107 -7.09 6.03 0.59
C GLY A 107 -7.14 6.86 1.86
N THR A 108 -6.72 8.11 1.81
CA THR A 108 -6.76 9.05 2.94
C THR A 108 -8.20 9.40 3.36
N SER A 109 -9.09 8.41 3.42
CA SER A 109 -10.40 8.45 4.02
C SER A 109 -10.19 8.13 5.49
N VAL A 110 -9.97 9.20 6.26
CA VAL A 110 -10.51 9.25 7.62
C VAL A 110 -11.92 8.69 7.53
N ALA A 111 -12.17 7.55 8.16
CA ALA A 111 -13.51 6.95 8.18
C ALA A 111 -14.52 8.03 8.60
N PRO A 112 -15.58 8.32 7.82
CA PRO A 112 -16.64 9.16 8.31
C PRO A 112 -17.40 8.33 9.35
N ASN A 113 -17.11 8.59 10.63
CA ASN A 113 -17.96 8.15 11.72
C ASN A 113 -19.30 8.90 11.57
N PRO A 114 -20.44 8.22 11.32
CA PRO A 114 -21.71 8.90 11.19
C PRO A 114 -22.26 9.21 12.59
N GLY A 115 -21.70 10.25 13.23
CA GLY A 115 -22.12 10.65 14.57
C GLY A 115 -21.48 11.90 15.18
N ASP A 116 -20.35 12.41 14.68
CA ASP A 116 -19.64 13.51 15.36
C ASP A 116 -19.81 14.87 14.64
N GLU A 117 -20.99 15.46 14.75
CA GLU A 117 -21.15 16.92 14.66
C GLU A 117 -20.54 17.58 15.90
N ALA A 118 -19.25 17.93 15.82
CA ALA A 118 -18.59 19.11 16.42
C ALA A 118 -17.10 18.83 16.70
N GLY A 119 -16.20 19.25 15.79
CA GLY A 119 -14.77 18.97 15.97
C GLY A 119 -13.78 19.79 15.16
N ARG A 120 -14.12 21.04 14.79
CA ARG A 120 -13.23 22.12 14.32
C ARG A 120 -12.39 21.89 13.06
N ALA A 121 -12.82 22.60 12.01
CA ALA A 121 -11.96 23.09 10.96
C ALA A 121 -10.80 23.95 11.51
N ARG A 122 -9.68 23.76 10.82
CA ARG A 122 -8.25 24.08 11.01
C ARG A 122 -7.89 25.58 10.97
N PRO A 123 -6.89 26.06 11.72
CA PRO A 123 -6.18 27.28 11.33
C PRO A 123 -5.13 26.95 10.25
N LEU A 124 -5.06 27.76 9.20
CA LEU A 124 -3.91 27.79 8.30
C LEU A 124 -2.67 28.21 9.10
N PRO A 125 -1.49 27.60 8.85
CA PRO A 125 -0.25 27.96 9.52
C PRO A 125 0.09 29.41 9.20
N ARG A 126 0.31 30.21 10.25
CA ARG A 126 0.55 31.65 10.13
C ARG A 126 2.02 32.00 9.92
N ASN A 127 2.91 31.04 10.17
CA ASN A 127 4.35 31.22 10.14
C ASN A 127 5.03 30.06 9.39
N ALA A 128 6.17 30.35 8.74
CA ALA A 128 6.93 29.39 7.94
C ALA A 128 7.38 28.15 8.75
N ASP A 129 7.65 28.31 10.05
CA ASP A 129 8.08 27.22 10.93
C ASP A 129 6.97 26.20 11.26
N GLU A 130 5.69 26.59 11.25
CA GLU A 130 4.58 25.63 11.43
C GLU A 130 4.30 24.85 10.14
N LEU A 131 4.51 25.49 8.99
CA LEU A 131 4.35 24.86 7.68
C LEU A 131 5.36 23.70 7.50
N ALA A 132 6.57 23.84 8.05
CA ALA A 132 7.62 22.82 7.98
C ALA A 132 7.38 21.57 8.85
N ARG A 133 6.54 21.65 9.89
CA ARG A 133 6.24 20.49 10.75
C ARG A 133 5.18 19.55 10.18
N ASP A 134 4.34 20.02 9.26
CA ASP A 134 3.19 19.28 8.71
C ASP A 134 3.40 18.83 7.24
N LEU A 135 4.55 19.17 6.62
CA LEU A 135 4.79 18.87 5.20
C LEU A 135 5.90 17.85 4.97
N ARG A 136 5.45 16.79 4.29
CA ARG A 136 6.18 15.72 3.63
C ARG A 136 7.24 16.26 2.66
N PHE A 137 8.23 15.40 2.45
CA PHE A 137 9.27 15.38 1.40
C PHE A 137 10.58 16.10 1.72
N ILE A 138 11.60 15.27 1.95
CA ILE A 138 13.00 15.65 1.88
C ILE A 138 13.36 15.73 0.39
N GLN A 139 13.52 16.93 -0.16
CA GLN A 139 14.17 17.16 -1.45
C GLN A 139 15.64 17.47 -1.19
N MET A 140 16.52 16.48 -1.43
CA MET A 140 17.96 16.71 -1.46
C MET A 140 18.39 16.98 -2.89
N GLU A 141 18.69 18.24 -3.22
CA GLU A 141 19.46 18.54 -4.44
C GLU A 141 20.94 18.32 -4.15
N LEU A 142 21.54 17.36 -4.87
CA LEU A 142 22.94 17.01 -4.82
C LEU A 142 23.73 18.05 -5.63
N MET A 143 24.23 19.10 -4.97
CA MET A 143 25.35 19.89 -5.50
C MET A 143 26.64 19.47 -4.79
N MET A 144 27.38 18.59 -5.45
CA MET A 144 28.75 18.19 -5.14
C MET A 144 29.38 17.90 -6.51
N SER A 145 30.53 18.40 -6.93
CA SER A 145 31.62 19.20 -6.36
C SER A 145 32.34 19.79 -7.60
N SER A 146 33.34 20.66 -7.57
CA SER A 146 34.54 20.66 -6.73
C SER A 146 35.31 21.96 -6.96
N ASP A 147 35.52 22.67 -5.85
CA ASP A 147 36.80 23.17 -5.34
C ASP A 147 38.07 22.83 -6.14
N THR A 148 38.93 23.84 -6.33
CA THR A 148 40.41 23.83 -6.25
C THR A 148 40.88 25.18 -6.83
N ALA A 149 41.82 25.93 -6.27
CA ALA A 149 42.71 25.75 -5.12
C ALA A 149 43.33 27.14 -4.87
N ASP A 150 43.61 27.45 -3.59
CA ASP A 150 44.93 27.87 -3.07
C ASP A 150 45.77 28.89 -3.89
N GLU A 151 46.47 29.89 -3.37
CA GLU A 151 47.16 30.08 -2.09
C GLU A 151 47.86 31.46 -2.21
N ASP A 152 48.09 32.14 -1.07
CA ASP A 152 49.23 33.05 -0.78
C ASP A 152 49.39 34.37 -1.60
N GLU A 153 50.08 35.44 -1.20
CA GLU A 153 50.71 36.02 0.00
C GLU A 153 51.37 37.33 -0.57
N ASP A 154 51.57 38.34 0.27
CA ASP A 154 52.20 39.68 0.06
C ASP A 154 52.66 40.21 -1.34
N ALA A 155 52.27 41.47 -1.62
CA ALA A 155 53.15 42.50 -2.23
C ALA A 155 52.67 43.93 -1.89
#